data_AF-K5VIX5-F1
#
_entry.id   AF-K5VIX5-F1
#
_cell.length_a   1.000
_cell.length_b   1.000
_cell.length_c   1.000
_cell.angle_alpha   90.00
_cell.angle_beta   90.00
_cell.angle_gamma   90.00
#
_symmetry.space_group_name_H-M   'P 1'
#
loop_
_entity.id
_entity.type
_entity.pdbx_description
1 polymer ?
#
loop_
_entity_poly.entity_id
_entity_poly.type
_entity_poly.pdbx_seq_one_letter_code
_entity_poly.pdbx_strand_id
1 'polypeptide(L)'
;MKKLWIAACYACCLHATAAFRPVGSTTLGQDPQTVNRLNGESFQQDPLVTLNGMLWDAILAIQYSSDLGYQYAVFWTADATNASIRHASVSRRDLRMSSLWETFTLSDYNQSDDDGHDVISLGISQGDGTLHIGFDQHDNDLRYRISKSGVATNPSVIEWTADIFGPTLDYLPGLEFLDKSVYFINITYPRFLNIPSNARPSGSDLLLELRVGRSGLGDDWLYTYTPNRGWNQVGRYLEGVNNNAYINGLDFDSHGLLHTTWTYRDYVNDTGQDVAVEAGPNGPENNHDMDYAFSHDLGTIWLNNWGQQIANTTAEEPVVPISAGITIFSIPKYGGILNQEAQTIDNEGRIHVLNRENTTGVERWYHYWRSTTAAWIRTPLPPSSELYSVNNITGTPTVIGKRGKLVVPPSGPSSGMLFAILPSNAPNSSALSVLASTAAGHFRDWLVLWEVPSGCVAEPLFDRTRLREDGVLSLYLVNGTEVQVADFEF
;
A
#
# COMPACT_ATOMS: atom_id res chain seq x y z
N MET A 1 57.58 -26.73 -14.19
CA MET A 1 56.70 -26.04 -13.22
C MET A 1 55.47 -25.56 -13.94
N LYS A 2 54.33 -26.25 -13.73
CA LYS A 2 53.01 -25.91 -14.30
C LYS A 2 52.36 -24.85 -13.39
N LYS A 3 51.85 -23.76 -13.96
CA LYS A 3 50.88 -22.88 -13.28
C LYS A 3 49.56 -22.96 -14.04
N LEU A 4 48.59 -23.62 -13.41
CA LEU A 4 47.21 -23.76 -13.84
C LEU A 4 46.50 -22.44 -13.50
N TRP A 5 45.98 -21.75 -14.51
CA TRP A 5 45.04 -20.65 -14.30
C TRP A 5 43.64 -21.25 -14.25
N ILE A 6 43.01 -21.23 -13.08
CA ILE A 6 41.60 -21.57 -12.92
C ILE A 6 40.83 -20.29 -13.25
N ALA A 7 40.31 -20.22 -14.47
CA ALA A 7 39.24 -19.28 -14.81
C ALA A 7 37.95 -19.83 -14.21
N ALA A 8 37.48 -19.23 -13.12
CA ALA A 8 36.14 -19.45 -12.62
C ALA A 8 35.16 -18.76 -13.59
N CYS A 9 34.66 -19.50 -14.57
CA CYS A 9 33.45 -19.12 -15.28
C CYS A 9 32.29 -19.16 -14.27
N TYR A 10 31.89 -17.99 -13.76
CA TYR A 10 30.54 -17.83 -13.26
C TYR A 10 29.61 -17.96 -14.47
N ALA A 11 29.14 -19.19 -14.71
CA ALA A 11 28.04 -19.44 -15.61
C ALA A 11 26.83 -18.72 -15.02
N CYS A 12 26.49 -17.57 -15.60
CA CYS A 12 25.23 -16.88 -15.37
C CYS A 12 24.13 -17.81 -15.90
N CYS A 13 23.62 -18.67 -15.03
CA CYS A 13 22.43 -19.45 -15.32
C CYS A 13 21.20 -18.53 -15.23
N LEU A 14 21.06 -17.64 -16.23
CA LEU A 14 19.77 -17.13 -16.66
C LEU A 14 18.99 -18.33 -17.20
N HIS A 15 18.43 -19.12 -16.28
CA HIS A 15 17.29 -19.97 -16.60
C HIS A 15 16.23 -19.04 -17.16
N ALA A 16 15.58 -19.46 -18.26
CA ALA A 16 14.58 -18.69 -18.97
C ALA A 16 13.57 -18.07 -17.98
N THR A 17 13.81 -16.82 -17.60
CA THR A 17 12.84 -16.00 -16.88
C THR A 17 11.69 -15.81 -17.87
N ALA A 18 10.48 -16.13 -17.45
CA ALA A 18 9.33 -15.64 -18.19
C ALA A 18 9.53 -14.13 -18.35
N ALA A 19 9.47 -13.65 -19.59
CA ALA A 19 9.77 -12.25 -19.86
C ALA A 19 8.69 -11.40 -19.18
N PHE A 20 9.10 -10.47 -18.31
CA PHE A 20 8.19 -9.48 -17.75
C PHE A 20 7.51 -8.76 -18.91
N ARG A 21 6.20 -8.95 -19.07
CA ARG A 21 5.47 -8.50 -20.26
C ARG A 21 4.12 -7.89 -19.88
N PRO A 22 3.73 -6.78 -20.52
CA PRO A 22 2.36 -6.29 -20.42
C PRO A 22 1.39 -7.29 -21.07
N VAL A 23 0.32 -7.61 -20.37
CA VAL A 23 -0.79 -8.44 -20.85
C VAL A 23 -1.87 -7.56 -21.49
N GLY A 24 -2.20 -6.45 -20.83
CA GLY A 24 -3.22 -5.52 -21.30
C GLY A 24 -3.41 -4.35 -20.34
N SER A 25 -4.13 -3.33 -20.80
CA SER A 25 -4.56 -2.20 -19.98
C SER A 25 -6.05 -1.97 -20.18
N THR A 26 -6.75 -1.62 -19.11
CA THR A 26 -8.19 -1.34 -19.11
C THR A 26 -8.46 -0.04 -18.36
N THR A 27 -9.42 0.75 -18.84
CA THR A 27 -9.79 2.03 -18.23
C THR A 27 -10.93 1.83 -17.23
N LEU A 28 -10.78 2.38 -16.02
CA LEU A 28 -11.83 2.46 -15.00
C LEU A 28 -12.76 3.65 -15.26
N GLY A 29 -12.17 4.81 -15.52
CA GLY A 29 -12.90 6.03 -15.85
C GLY A 29 -11.99 7.26 -15.97
N GLN A 30 -12.60 8.43 -16.16
CA GLN A 30 -11.87 9.69 -16.26
C GLN A 30 -11.38 10.14 -14.87
N ASP A 31 -10.12 10.54 -14.81
CA ASP A 31 -9.51 11.10 -13.61
C ASP A 31 -9.95 12.57 -13.45
N PRO A 32 -10.44 12.99 -12.25
CA PRO A 32 -10.81 14.38 -12.00
C PRO A 32 -9.65 15.33 -12.24
N GLN A 33 -9.89 16.39 -13.02
CA GLN A 33 -8.87 17.41 -13.32
C GLN A 33 -8.71 18.36 -12.13
N THR A 34 -7.91 17.94 -11.17
CA THR A 34 -7.63 18.60 -9.88
C THR A 34 -6.16 19.01 -9.80
N VAL A 35 -5.82 19.94 -8.90
CA VAL A 35 -4.42 20.34 -8.67
C VAL A 35 -3.71 19.24 -7.88
N ASN A 36 -4.33 18.76 -6.81
CA ASN A 36 -3.86 17.63 -6.02
C ASN A 36 -4.44 16.32 -6.55
N ARG A 37 -3.74 15.20 -6.37
CA ARG A 37 -4.21 13.91 -6.88
C ARG A 37 -5.06 13.22 -5.82
N LEU A 38 -6.32 12.92 -6.13
CA LEU A 38 -7.17 12.11 -5.27
C LEU A 38 -7.11 10.61 -5.62
N ASN A 39 -6.69 10.29 -6.84
CA ASN A 39 -6.45 8.93 -7.32
C ASN A 39 -4.95 8.68 -7.48
N GLY A 40 -4.46 7.56 -6.97
CA GLY A 40 -3.07 7.14 -7.16
C GLY A 40 -2.08 7.84 -6.22
N GLU A 41 -2.45 8.08 -4.97
CA GLU A 41 -1.48 8.45 -3.93
C GLU A 41 -1.02 7.19 -3.17
N SER A 42 0.24 7.11 -2.76
CA SER A 42 0.88 5.93 -2.17
C SER A 42 0.23 5.47 -0.88
N PHE A 43 -0.43 6.39 -0.18
CA PHE A 43 -1.22 6.14 1.02
C PHE A 43 -2.71 5.82 0.73
N GLN A 44 -3.15 5.83 -0.52
CA GLN A 44 -4.40 5.18 -0.96
C GLN A 44 -4.18 3.67 -0.89
N GLN A 45 -4.59 3.07 0.23
CA GLN A 45 -4.36 1.65 0.44
C GLN A 45 -5.35 0.81 -0.35
N ASP A 46 -4.80 -0.06 -1.19
CA ASP A 46 -5.50 -1.09 -1.94
C ASP A 46 -6.76 -0.61 -2.70
N PRO A 47 -6.67 0.40 -3.59
CA PRO A 47 -7.82 0.82 -4.41
C PRO A 47 -8.21 -0.20 -5.48
N LEU A 48 -7.46 -1.29 -5.59
CA LEU A 48 -7.63 -2.39 -6.52
C LEU A 48 -7.42 -3.71 -5.77
N VAL A 49 -8.46 -4.53 -5.69
CA VAL A 49 -8.45 -5.78 -4.92
C VAL A 49 -9.12 -6.88 -5.72
N THR A 50 -8.43 -8.00 -5.92
CA THR A 50 -9.03 -9.25 -6.40
C THR A 50 -9.55 -10.05 -5.21
N LEU A 51 -10.73 -10.65 -5.40
CA LEU A 51 -11.21 -11.76 -4.57
C LEU A 51 -11.43 -12.97 -5.48
N ASN A 52 -10.61 -14.00 -5.30
CA ASN A 52 -10.76 -15.25 -6.02
C ASN A 52 -12.00 -16.02 -5.55
N GLY A 53 -12.71 -16.61 -6.51
CA GLY A 53 -13.99 -17.25 -6.24
C GLY A 53 -13.81 -18.57 -5.49
N MET A 54 -14.40 -18.70 -4.30
CA MET A 54 -14.74 -20.03 -3.78
C MET A 54 -15.97 -20.52 -4.53
N LEU A 55 -15.78 -21.19 -5.68
CA LEU A 55 -16.90 -21.84 -6.37
C LEU A 55 -17.41 -23.01 -5.52
N TRP A 56 -18.61 -22.88 -4.96
CA TRP A 56 -19.34 -23.97 -4.30
C TRP A 56 -20.00 -24.92 -5.31
N ASP A 57 -20.09 -24.54 -6.60
CA ASP A 57 -20.67 -25.38 -7.65
C ASP A 57 -19.60 -26.17 -8.42
N ALA A 58 -19.39 -27.42 -7.98
CA ALA A 58 -18.46 -28.39 -8.57
C ALA A 58 -18.75 -28.75 -10.05
N ILE A 59 -19.89 -28.35 -10.61
CA ILE A 59 -20.34 -28.75 -11.96
C ILE A 59 -19.77 -27.84 -13.06
N LEU A 60 -19.40 -26.59 -12.76
CA LEU A 60 -18.80 -25.66 -13.75
C LEU A 60 -17.26 -25.59 -13.69
N ALA A 61 -16.65 -26.20 -12.67
CA ALA A 61 -15.19 -26.17 -12.44
C ALA A 61 -14.35 -26.94 -13.47
N ILE A 62 -14.96 -27.68 -14.40
CA ILE A 62 -14.25 -28.63 -15.27
C ILE A 62 -13.73 -27.97 -16.58
N GLN A 63 -14.10 -26.73 -16.89
CA GLN A 63 -13.87 -26.18 -18.24
C GLN A 63 -13.11 -24.85 -18.34
N TYR A 64 -12.88 -24.14 -17.24
CA TYR A 64 -12.08 -22.92 -17.19
C TYR A 64 -11.13 -22.99 -15.98
N SER A 65 -9.99 -22.30 -16.04
CA SER A 65 -9.13 -22.09 -14.85
C SER A 65 -10.02 -21.70 -13.67
N SER A 66 -10.24 -22.64 -12.76
CA SER A 66 -11.32 -22.60 -11.75
C SER A 66 -11.07 -21.58 -10.65
N ASP A 67 -9.94 -20.87 -10.71
CA ASP A 67 -9.36 -20.15 -9.59
C ASP A 67 -9.48 -18.61 -9.77
N LEU A 68 -9.74 -18.12 -10.99
CA LEU A 68 -9.88 -16.68 -11.24
C LEU A 68 -11.23 -16.15 -10.74
N GLY A 69 -11.21 -15.13 -9.88
CA GLY A 69 -12.41 -14.46 -9.38
C GLY A 69 -12.72 -13.12 -10.02
N TYR A 70 -13.20 -12.19 -9.20
CA TYR A 70 -13.52 -10.83 -9.62
C TYR A 70 -12.46 -9.88 -9.08
N GLN A 71 -12.16 -8.86 -9.88
CA GLN A 71 -11.36 -7.73 -9.44
C GLN A 71 -12.26 -6.53 -9.21
N TYR A 72 -12.01 -5.80 -8.12
CA TYR A 72 -12.77 -4.64 -7.68
C TYR A 72 -11.87 -3.42 -7.60
N ALA A 73 -12.41 -2.26 -7.94
CA ALA A 73 -11.68 -1.01 -7.86
C ALA A 73 -12.53 0.13 -7.30
N VAL A 74 -11.87 1.08 -6.65
CA VAL A 74 -12.46 2.33 -6.17
C VAL A 74 -11.66 3.52 -6.66
N PHE A 75 -12.36 4.57 -7.09
CA PHE A 75 -11.72 5.76 -7.65
C PHE A 75 -12.69 6.94 -7.65
N TRP A 76 -12.15 8.16 -7.62
CA TRP A 76 -12.94 9.37 -7.79
C TRP A 76 -13.24 9.63 -9.26
N THR A 77 -14.47 10.04 -9.54
CA THR A 77 -14.90 10.59 -10.83
C THR A 77 -15.54 11.95 -10.62
N ALA A 78 -15.34 12.88 -11.56
CA ALA A 78 -16.01 14.18 -11.51
C ALA A 78 -17.53 14.03 -11.72
N ASP A 79 -18.32 14.88 -11.06
CA ASP A 79 -19.74 15.00 -11.34
C ASP A 79 -19.96 15.45 -12.79
N ALA A 80 -20.99 14.90 -13.42
CA ALA A 80 -21.28 15.13 -14.83
C ALA A 80 -21.69 16.59 -15.14
N THR A 81 -22.18 17.33 -14.13
CA THR A 81 -22.69 18.70 -14.28
C THR A 81 -21.80 19.75 -13.62
N ASN A 82 -21.03 19.37 -12.60
CA ASN A 82 -20.15 20.25 -11.85
C ASN A 82 -18.80 19.58 -11.61
N ALA A 83 -17.79 19.89 -12.44
CA ALA A 83 -16.44 19.34 -12.31
C ALA A 83 -15.72 19.71 -10.99
N SER A 84 -16.27 20.64 -10.19
CA SER A 84 -15.83 20.94 -8.83
C SER A 84 -16.48 20.05 -7.76
N ILE A 85 -17.18 18.99 -8.15
CA ILE A 85 -17.65 17.93 -7.28
C ILE A 85 -17.11 16.61 -7.81
N ARG A 86 -16.68 15.74 -6.91
CA ARG A 86 -16.29 14.36 -7.20
C ARG A 86 -17.17 13.40 -6.43
N HIS A 87 -17.33 12.21 -6.99
CA HIS A 87 -18.08 11.12 -6.39
C HIS A 87 -17.27 9.83 -6.42
N ALA A 88 -17.40 9.05 -5.34
CA ALA A 88 -16.74 7.77 -5.23
C ALA A 88 -17.40 6.80 -6.21
N SER A 89 -16.60 6.19 -7.07
CA SER A 89 -17.03 5.18 -8.04
C SER A 89 -16.47 3.82 -7.64
N VAL A 90 -17.30 2.79 -7.81
CA VAL A 90 -16.97 1.41 -7.45
C VAL A 90 -17.16 0.54 -8.69
N SER A 91 -16.08 -0.12 -9.10
CA SER A 91 -16.06 -0.99 -10.26
C SER A 91 -15.82 -2.44 -9.90
N ARG A 92 -16.32 -3.36 -10.73
CA ARG A 92 -15.89 -4.76 -10.76
C ARG A 92 -15.67 -5.26 -12.17
N ARG A 93 -14.85 -6.29 -12.34
CA ARG A 93 -14.77 -7.09 -13.57
C ARG A 93 -14.61 -8.57 -13.26
N ASP A 94 -15.18 -9.43 -14.11
CA ASP A 94 -14.97 -10.87 -14.06
C ASP A 94 -13.69 -11.24 -14.83
N LEU A 95 -12.64 -11.66 -14.12
CA LEU A 95 -11.33 -11.96 -14.71
C LEU A 95 -11.35 -13.16 -15.66
N ARG A 96 -12.40 -14.00 -15.64
CA ARG A 96 -12.55 -15.16 -16.54
C ARG A 96 -13.17 -14.79 -17.87
N MET A 97 -14.01 -13.76 -17.89
CA MET A 97 -14.94 -13.51 -19.00
C MET A 97 -14.72 -12.18 -19.69
N SER A 98 -14.22 -11.17 -18.99
CA SER A 98 -14.28 -9.80 -19.49
C SER A 98 -13.15 -8.92 -18.96
N SER A 99 -12.61 -8.09 -19.83
CA SER A 99 -11.76 -6.98 -19.46
C SER A 99 -12.56 -5.69 -19.17
N LEU A 100 -13.89 -5.70 -19.40
CA LEU A 100 -14.77 -4.55 -19.18
C LEU A 100 -15.18 -4.44 -17.72
N TRP A 101 -15.19 -3.20 -17.24
CA TRP A 101 -15.61 -2.84 -15.88
C TRP A 101 -17.10 -2.52 -15.84
N GLU A 102 -17.82 -3.14 -14.91
CA GLU A 102 -19.14 -2.69 -14.45
C GLU A 102 -18.92 -1.64 -13.36
N THR A 103 -19.48 -0.44 -13.53
CA THR A 103 -19.22 0.69 -12.61
C THR A 103 -20.52 1.37 -12.22
N PHE A 104 -20.67 1.71 -10.95
CA PHE A 104 -21.62 2.71 -10.49
C PHE A 104 -20.91 3.78 -9.65
N THR A 105 -21.60 4.90 -9.44
CA THR A 105 -21.09 6.05 -8.69
C THR A 105 -22.02 6.34 -7.51
N LEU A 106 -21.45 6.62 -6.34
CA LEU A 106 -22.15 7.03 -5.13
C LEU A 106 -22.39 8.54 -5.18
N SER A 107 -23.47 8.96 -5.85
CA SER A 107 -23.79 10.37 -6.09
C SER A 107 -24.49 11.07 -4.92
N ASP A 108 -24.77 10.36 -3.84
CA ASP A 108 -25.40 10.88 -2.63
C ASP A 108 -24.41 11.55 -1.66
N TYR A 109 -23.13 11.59 -2.02
CA TYR A 109 -22.08 12.28 -1.29
C TYR A 109 -21.24 13.15 -2.25
N ASN A 110 -21.07 14.44 -1.91
CA ASN A 110 -20.28 15.37 -2.70
C ASN A 110 -18.91 15.57 -2.06
N GLN A 111 -17.85 15.13 -2.74
CA GLN A 111 -16.48 15.49 -2.40
C GLN A 111 -16.13 16.81 -3.12
N SER A 112 -15.77 17.86 -2.38
CA SER A 112 -15.50 19.18 -2.94
C SER A 112 -14.06 19.64 -2.81
N ASP A 113 -13.31 19.12 -1.85
CA ASP A 113 -12.01 19.65 -1.47
C ASP A 113 -10.92 19.15 -2.44
N ASP A 114 -10.04 20.05 -2.89
CA ASP A 114 -8.92 19.67 -3.75
C ASP A 114 -7.72 19.35 -2.85
N ASP A 115 -7.77 18.20 -2.19
CA ASP A 115 -6.76 17.71 -1.25
C ASP A 115 -6.32 16.30 -1.60
N GLY A 116 -5.00 16.09 -1.71
CA GLY A 116 -4.43 14.79 -2.06
C GLY A 116 -4.60 13.73 -0.97
N HIS A 117 -4.94 14.13 0.26
CA HIS A 117 -5.21 13.23 1.37
C HIS A 117 -6.57 12.52 1.26
N ASP A 118 -7.51 13.10 0.49
CA ASP A 118 -8.91 12.68 0.39
C ASP A 118 -9.11 11.48 -0.56
N VAL A 119 -8.26 10.46 -0.41
CA VAL A 119 -8.27 9.23 -1.19
C VAL A 119 -9.46 8.31 -0.84
N ILE A 120 -9.62 7.23 -1.62
CA ILE A 120 -10.55 6.12 -1.30
C ILE A 120 -9.75 4.83 -1.11
N SER A 121 -9.87 4.21 0.06
CA SER A 121 -9.30 2.88 0.34
C SER A 121 -10.38 1.81 0.34
N LEU A 122 -10.04 0.60 -0.12
CA LEU A 122 -10.96 -0.53 -0.25
C LEU A 122 -10.47 -1.74 0.56
N GLY A 123 -11.36 -2.33 1.36
CA GLY A 123 -11.20 -3.63 1.98
C GLY A 123 -12.31 -4.58 1.55
N ILE A 124 -12.02 -5.87 1.38
CA ILE A 124 -13.03 -6.88 1.03
C ILE A 124 -12.94 -8.04 2.02
N SER A 125 -14.01 -8.24 2.80
CA SER A 125 -14.08 -9.38 3.70
C SER A 125 -14.23 -10.66 2.86
N GLN A 126 -13.31 -11.60 3.06
CA GLN A 126 -13.30 -12.87 2.32
C GLN A 126 -14.39 -13.82 2.83
N GLY A 127 -14.76 -13.71 4.11
CA GLY A 127 -15.69 -14.61 4.77
C GLY A 127 -17.15 -14.32 4.46
N ASP A 128 -17.55 -13.06 4.30
CA ASP A 128 -18.93 -12.69 3.98
C ASP A 128 -19.08 -11.86 2.71
N GLY A 129 -17.99 -11.48 2.05
CA GLY A 129 -18.02 -10.78 0.77
C GLY A 129 -18.48 -9.34 0.85
N THR A 130 -18.46 -8.68 2.02
CA THR A 130 -18.72 -7.24 2.10
C THR A 130 -17.54 -6.43 1.56
N LEU A 131 -17.85 -5.35 0.83
CA LEU A 131 -16.91 -4.30 0.47
C LEU A 131 -16.95 -3.21 1.54
N HIS A 132 -15.78 -2.75 1.95
CA HIS A 132 -15.55 -1.74 2.97
C HIS A 132 -14.81 -0.59 2.30
N ILE A 133 -15.33 0.63 2.39
CA ILE A 133 -14.64 1.81 1.86
C ILE A 133 -14.51 2.88 2.94
N GLY A 134 -13.32 3.44 3.07
CA GLY A 134 -13.04 4.67 3.79
C GLY A 134 -12.59 5.72 2.78
N PHE A 135 -13.15 6.92 2.83
CA PHE A 135 -12.95 7.91 1.77
C PHE A 135 -13.01 9.34 2.26
N ASP A 136 -12.35 10.25 1.53
CA ASP A 136 -12.43 11.70 1.76
C ASP A 136 -12.04 12.06 3.19
N GLN A 137 -10.79 11.80 3.60
CA GLN A 137 -10.38 11.96 4.99
C GLN A 137 -9.04 12.68 5.13
N HIS A 138 -9.13 13.93 5.58
CA HIS A 138 -8.00 14.70 6.08
C HIS A 138 -8.42 15.51 7.29
N ASP A 139 -8.11 15.00 8.49
CA ASP A 139 -8.54 15.58 9.75
C ASP A 139 -10.08 15.79 9.84
N ASN A 140 -10.86 14.86 9.26
CA ASN A 140 -12.33 14.91 9.29
C ASN A 140 -12.94 13.84 10.21
N ASP A 141 -14.25 13.92 10.45
CA ASP A 141 -14.99 12.79 11.02
C ASP A 141 -14.90 11.56 10.09
N LEU A 142 -15.05 10.36 10.66
CA LEU A 142 -15.02 9.13 9.86
C LEU A 142 -16.05 9.19 8.72
N ARG A 143 -15.63 8.79 7.52
CA ARG A 143 -16.50 8.61 6.35
C ARG A 143 -16.29 7.20 5.82
N TYR A 144 -17.19 6.33 6.25
CA TYR A 144 -17.10 4.89 6.02
C TYR A 144 -18.39 4.35 5.40
N ARG A 145 -18.27 3.39 4.47
CA ARG A 145 -19.40 2.61 3.97
C ARG A 145 -19.08 1.13 3.92
N ILE A 146 -20.13 0.32 4.10
CA ILE A 146 -20.09 -1.13 3.96
C ILE A 146 -21.20 -1.59 3.01
N SER A 147 -20.90 -2.58 2.16
CA SER A 147 -21.89 -3.21 1.30
C SER A 147 -22.73 -4.24 2.05
N LYS A 148 -23.81 -4.70 1.42
CA LYS A 148 -24.52 -5.92 1.80
C LYS A 148 -23.56 -7.13 1.78
N SER A 149 -23.80 -8.10 2.66
CA SER A 149 -23.10 -9.39 2.63
C SER A 149 -23.42 -10.15 1.33
N GLY A 150 -22.46 -10.93 0.87
CA GLY A 150 -22.56 -11.77 -0.32
C GLY A 150 -22.13 -11.08 -1.62
N VAL A 151 -21.85 -9.77 -1.59
CA VAL A 151 -21.57 -8.97 -2.80
C VAL A 151 -20.33 -9.48 -3.55
N ALA A 152 -19.22 -9.73 -2.84
CA ALA A 152 -17.99 -10.22 -3.45
C ALA A 152 -17.89 -11.75 -3.54
N THR A 153 -18.63 -12.48 -2.70
CA THR A 153 -18.61 -13.96 -2.69
C THR A 153 -19.62 -14.58 -3.66
N ASN A 154 -20.68 -13.85 -4.06
CA ASN A 154 -21.66 -14.27 -5.08
C ASN A 154 -21.83 -13.24 -6.21
N PRO A 155 -20.75 -12.74 -6.82
CA PRO A 155 -20.80 -11.56 -7.68
C PRO A 155 -21.66 -11.73 -8.94
N SER A 156 -21.79 -12.95 -9.47
CA SER A 156 -22.54 -13.23 -10.71
C SER A 156 -24.06 -13.07 -10.58
N VAL A 157 -24.60 -13.10 -9.36
CA VAL A 157 -26.05 -12.97 -9.09
C VAL A 157 -26.41 -11.63 -8.46
N ILE A 158 -25.42 -10.77 -8.24
CA ILE A 158 -25.60 -9.45 -7.63
C ILE A 158 -25.69 -8.41 -8.74
N GLU A 159 -26.78 -7.64 -8.72
CA GLU A 159 -26.92 -6.44 -9.53
C GLU A 159 -25.92 -5.37 -9.06
N TRP A 160 -25.10 -4.85 -9.97
CA TRP A 160 -24.02 -3.91 -9.63
C TRP A 160 -24.50 -2.46 -9.66
N THR A 161 -25.16 -2.04 -8.59
CA THR A 161 -25.68 -0.66 -8.43
C THR A 161 -25.32 -0.10 -7.06
N ALA A 162 -25.51 1.21 -6.87
CA ALA A 162 -25.26 1.89 -5.59
C ALA A 162 -26.05 1.29 -4.41
N ASP A 163 -27.18 0.63 -4.68
CA ASP A 163 -28.04 0.00 -3.67
C ASP A 163 -27.37 -1.17 -2.93
N ILE A 164 -26.18 -1.63 -3.37
CA ILE A 164 -25.40 -2.60 -2.61
C ILE A 164 -24.82 -1.99 -1.32
N PHE A 165 -24.62 -0.68 -1.26
CA PHE A 165 -24.06 0.01 -0.10
C PHE A 165 -25.13 0.58 0.83
N GLY A 166 -24.80 0.61 2.12
CA GLY A 166 -25.51 1.43 3.10
C GLY A 166 -25.14 2.93 2.99
N PRO A 167 -25.74 3.78 3.86
CA PRO A 167 -25.39 5.20 3.94
C PRO A 167 -23.94 5.40 4.41
N THR A 168 -23.41 6.62 4.25
CA THR A 168 -22.14 7.01 4.88
C THR A 168 -22.29 7.00 6.41
N LEU A 169 -21.36 6.34 7.08
CA LEU A 169 -21.27 6.22 8.53
C LEU A 169 -20.08 6.99 9.07
N ASP A 170 -20.26 7.57 10.24
CA ASP A 170 -19.26 8.24 11.08
C ASP A 170 -18.81 7.36 12.27
N TYR A 171 -18.95 6.05 12.11
CA TYR A 171 -18.50 5.02 13.04
C TYR A 171 -18.29 3.71 12.28
N LEU A 172 -17.58 2.78 12.91
CA LEU A 172 -17.44 1.40 12.43
C LEU A 172 -18.59 0.54 13.00
N PRO A 173 -19.39 -0.17 12.16
CA PRO A 173 -20.47 -1.03 12.63
C PRO A 173 -20.03 -2.06 13.67
N GLY A 174 -20.79 -2.17 14.76
CA GLY A 174 -20.46 -2.98 15.93
C GLY A 174 -19.69 -2.22 17.02
N LEU A 175 -19.25 -0.98 16.75
CA LEU A 175 -18.52 -0.11 17.68
C LEU A 175 -19.28 1.19 17.99
N GLU A 176 -20.61 1.19 17.89
CA GLU A 176 -21.47 2.34 18.17
C GLU A 176 -21.35 2.86 19.62
N PHE A 177 -20.81 2.03 20.52
CA PHE A 177 -20.60 2.35 21.93
C PHE A 177 -19.32 3.17 22.18
N LEU A 178 -18.41 3.27 21.21
CA LEU A 178 -17.21 4.08 21.33
C LEU A 178 -17.52 5.57 21.18
N ASP A 179 -16.81 6.41 21.92
CA ASP A 179 -16.94 7.87 21.81
C ASP A 179 -16.35 8.37 20.49
N LYS A 180 -17.22 8.81 19.57
CA LYS A 180 -16.80 9.32 18.26
C LYS A 180 -15.78 10.46 18.36
N SER A 181 -15.86 11.28 19.40
CA SER A 181 -14.93 12.40 19.62
C SER A 181 -13.53 11.97 20.06
N VAL A 182 -13.33 10.67 20.26
CA VAL A 182 -12.03 10.06 20.57
C VAL A 182 -11.58 9.15 19.42
N TYR A 183 -12.47 8.30 18.90
CA TYR A 183 -12.09 7.21 17.99
C TYR A 183 -12.33 7.50 16.51
N PHE A 184 -13.27 8.39 16.18
CA PHE A 184 -13.79 8.58 14.82
C PHE A 184 -13.81 10.07 14.39
N ILE A 185 -12.87 10.86 14.91
CA ILE A 185 -12.68 12.28 14.62
C ILE A 185 -11.24 12.54 14.14
N ASN A 186 -11.02 13.60 13.36
CA ASN A 186 -9.70 13.94 12.80
C ASN A 186 -9.01 12.74 12.13
N ILE A 187 -9.78 11.96 11.38
CA ILE A 187 -9.31 10.76 10.70
C ILE A 187 -8.55 11.15 9.44
N THR A 188 -7.43 10.47 9.21
CA THR A 188 -6.68 10.50 7.95
C THR A 188 -6.20 9.09 7.62
N TYR A 189 -6.04 8.79 6.33
CA TYR A 189 -5.44 7.54 5.81
C TYR A 189 -6.11 6.24 6.29
N PRO A 190 -7.35 5.93 5.87
CA PRO A 190 -7.91 4.61 6.12
C PRO A 190 -7.09 3.53 5.39
N ARG A 191 -6.65 2.48 6.08
CA ARG A 191 -5.88 1.38 5.48
C ARG A 191 -6.48 0.03 5.80
N PHE A 192 -7.07 -0.62 4.79
CA PHE A 192 -7.52 -2.00 4.92
C PHE A 192 -6.38 -2.97 4.59
N LEU A 193 -6.35 -4.11 5.27
CA LEU A 193 -5.44 -5.21 4.97
C LEU A 193 -6.15 -6.55 5.21
N ASN A 194 -6.12 -7.44 4.22
CA ASN A 194 -6.64 -8.79 4.37
C ASN A 194 -5.78 -9.58 5.36
N ILE A 195 -6.42 -10.14 6.39
CA ILE A 195 -5.76 -11.02 7.35
C ILE A 195 -5.63 -12.41 6.70
N PRO A 196 -4.41 -12.93 6.49
CA PRO A 196 -4.22 -14.23 5.86
C PRO A 196 -4.72 -15.35 6.78
N SER A 197 -5.12 -16.48 6.20
CA SER A 197 -5.77 -17.59 6.93
C SER A 197 -4.95 -18.14 8.10
N ASN A 198 -3.62 -18.14 7.99
CA ASN A 198 -2.69 -18.53 9.05
C ASN A 198 -2.64 -17.54 10.23
N ALA A 199 -3.15 -16.32 10.06
CA ALA A 199 -3.20 -15.26 11.07
C ALA A 199 -4.63 -14.98 11.59
N ARG A 200 -5.58 -15.93 11.46
CA ARG A 200 -7.00 -15.75 11.88
C ARG A 200 -7.39 -16.46 13.19
N PRO A 201 -6.73 -16.24 14.34
CA PRO A 201 -7.12 -16.92 15.58
C PRO A 201 -8.52 -16.50 16.06
N SER A 202 -8.99 -15.30 15.73
CA SER A 202 -10.29 -14.73 16.14
C SER A 202 -11.43 -14.96 15.14
N GLY A 203 -11.13 -15.54 13.96
CA GLY A 203 -12.06 -15.58 12.83
C GLY A 203 -12.18 -14.25 12.07
N SER A 204 -11.47 -13.20 12.48
CA SER A 204 -11.38 -11.93 11.75
C SER A 204 -10.61 -12.09 10.45
N ASP A 205 -11.02 -11.36 9.40
CA ASP A 205 -10.41 -11.47 8.07
C ASP A 205 -10.00 -10.14 7.43
N LEU A 206 -10.35 -9.00 8.03
CA LEU A 206 -9.80 -7.69 7.70
C LEU A 206 -9.19 -7.03 8.94
N LEU A 207 -8.08 -6.34 8.72
CA LEU A 207 -7.53 -5.32 9.59
C LEU A 207 -7.85 -3.95 8.98
N LEU A 208 -8.19 -2.98 9.81
CA LEU A 208 -8.28 -1.57 9.44
C LEU A 208 -7.37 -0.77 10.37
N GLU A 209 -6.52 0.05 9.77
CA GLU A 209 -5.78 1.08 10.46
C GLU A 209 -6.37 2.47 10.13
N LEU A 210 -6.50 3.30 11.16
CA LEU A 210 -6.94 4.69 11.07
C LEU A 210 -5.94 5.55 11.84
N ARG A 211 -5.43 6.62 11.22
CA ARG A 211 -4.73 7.68 11.94
C ARG A 211 -5.75 8.67 12.49
N VAL A 212 -5.74 8.89 13.79
CA VAL A 212 -6.68 9.71 14.54
C VAL A 212 -5.92 10.88 15.18
N GLY A 213 -6.27 12.11 14.81
CA GLY A 213 -5.66 13.31 15.37
C GLY A 213 -4.73 14.05 14.40
N ARG A 214 -4.41 15.28 14.77
CA ARG A 214 -3.67 16.23 13.92
C ARG A 214 -2.17 15.95 13.91
N SER A 215 -1.49 16.52 12.91
CA SER A 215 -0.03 16.58 12.86
C SER A 215 0.59 17.06 14.19
N GLY A 216 1.63 16.37 14.65
CA GLY A 216 2.28 16.44 15.95
C GLY A 216 1.72 15.55 17.05
N LEU A 217 0.48 15.06 16.93
CA LEU A 217 -0.22 14.30 17.98
C LEU A 217 -1.16 13.21 17.44
N GLY A 218 -1.11 12.91 16.15
CA GLY A 218 -1.91 11.84 15.55
C GLY A 218 -1.47 10.44 16.01
N ASP A 219 -2.45 9.63 16.38
CA ASP A 219 -2.30 8.27 16.88
C ASP A 219 -2.77 7.26 15.83
N ASP A 220 -2.07 6.14 15.66
CA ASP A 220 -2.50 5.09 14.74
C ASP A 220 -3.25 3.99 15.51
N TRP A 221 -4.49 3.72 15.10
CA TRP A 221 -5.40 2.78 15.75
C TRP A 221 -5.71 1.59 14.85
N LEU A 222 -5.76 0.39 15.44
CA LEU A 222 -6.11 -0.85 14.78
C LEU A 222 -7.50 -1.35 15.17
N TYR A 223 -8.17 -1.89 14.16
CA TYR A 223 -9.48 -2.55 14.25
C TYR A 223 -9.46 -3.85 13.44
N THR A 224 -10.21 -4.85 13.87
CA THR A 224 -10.37 -6.12 13.15
C THR A 224 -11.84 -6.34 12.79
N TYR A 225 -12.11 -6.80 11.58
CA TYR A 225 -13.47 -7.16 11.15
C TYR A 225 -13.66 -8.66 11.21
N THR A 226 -14.75 -9.09 11.83
CA THR A 226 -15.17 -10.49 11.83
C THR A 226 -16.40 -10.65 10.93
N PRO A 227 -16.34 -11.51 9.89
CA PRO A 227 -17.43 -11.72 8.95
C PRO A 227 -18.75 -12.00 9.65
N ASN A 228 -19.82 -11.34 9.20
CA ASN A 228 -21.18 -11.41 9.75
C ASN A 228 -21.32 -10.98 11.22
N ARG A 229 -20.27 -10.40 11.84
CA ARG A 229 -20.33 -9.92 13.23
C ARG A 229 -20.06 -8.42 13.36
N GLY A 230 -19.10 -7.87 12.62
CA GLY A 230 -18.75 -6.45 12.69
C GLY A 230 -17.30 -6.20 13.09
N TRP A 231 -17.00 -4.93 13.35
CA TRP A 231 -15.68 -4.47 13.76
C TRP A 231 -15.45 -4.66 15.27
N ASN A 232 -14.20 -4.92 15.64
CA ASN A 232 -13.70 -4.92 17.00
C ASN A 232 -12.46 -4.01 17.09
N GLN A 233 -12.36 -3.22 18.14
CA GLN A 233 -11.20 -2.36 18.38
C GLN A 233 -10.05 -3.21 18.97
N VAL A 234 -8.85 -3.07 18.39
CA VAL A 234 -7.62 -3.71 18.89
C VAL A 234 -6.89 -2.75 19.82
N GLY A 235 -6.70 -1.49 19.39
CA GLY A 235 -5.87 -0.57 20.15
C GLY A 235 -5.14 0.48 19.36
N ARG A 236 -4.72 1.53 20.06
CA ARG A 236 -3.67 2.44 19.61
C ARG A 236 -2.33 1.70 19.67
N TYR A 237 -1.64 1.58 18.54
CA TYR A 237 -0.35 0.88 18.49
C TYR A 237 0.84 1.81 18.29
N LEU A 238 0.66 2.95 17.61
CA LEU A 238 1.63 4.04 17.56
C LEU A 238 0.98 5.29 18.18
N GLU A 239 1.70 5.96 19.06
CA GLU A 239 1.28 7.23 19.65
C GLU A 239 2.21 8.37 19.23
N GLY A 240 1.62 9.47 18.77
CA GLY A 240 2.35 10.69 18.43
C GLY A 240 2.76 11.46 19.67
N VAL A 241 4.06 11.73 19.85
CA VAL A 241 4.57 12.48 21.03
C VAL A 241 5.40 13.66 20.57
N ASN A 242 4.74 14.80 20.31
CA ASN A 242 5.32 15.99 19.65
C ASN A 242 5.94 15.67 18.27
N ASN A 243 5.50 14.57 17.67
CA ASN A 243 5.86 14.07 16.36
C ASN A 243 4.74 13.15 15.86
N ASN A 244 4.87 12.67 14.63
CA ASN A 244 4.01 11.61 14.11
C ASN A 244 4.83 10.50 13.51
N ALA A 245 4.42 9.26 13.79
CA ALA A 245 4.81 8.15 12.95
C ALA A 245 4.05 8.24 11.62
N TYR A 246 4.75 7.92 10.53
CA TYR A 246 4.15 7.73 9.22
C TYR A 246 4.63 6.40 8.65
N ILE A 247 3.73 5.42 8.66
CA ILE A 247 4.07 4.05 8.25
C ILE A 247 4.33 3.96 6.74
N ASN A 248 5.32 3.14 6.36
CA ASN A 248 5.49 2.69 4.98
C ASN A 248 4.44 1.62 4.61
N GLY A 249 3.88 0.93 5.62
CA GLY A 249 2.81 -0.04 5.43
C GLY A 249 2.61 -0.97 6.63
N LEU A 250 1.63 -1.85 6.47
CA LEU A 250 1.34 -3.00 7.32
C LEU A 250 1.31 -4.24 6.42
N ASP A 251 2.07 -5.26 6.76
CA ASP A 251 2.14 -6.50 5.99
C ASP A 251 2.23 -7.72 6.90
N PHE A 252 1.58 -8.81 6.49
CA PHE A 252 1.71 -10.10 7.14
C PHE A 252 2.82 -10.93 6.51
N ASP A 253 3.67 -11.55 7.33
CA ASP A 253 4.62 -12.56 6.86
C ASP A 253 3.95 -13.94 6.66
N SER A 254 4.73 -14.89 6.15
CA SER A 254 4.27 -16.27 5.93
C SER A 254 3.97 -17.05 7.24
N HIS A 255 4.35 -16.53 8.40
CA HIS A 255 4.01 -17.05 9.72
C HIS A 255 2.78 -16.37 10.34
N GLY A 256 2.21 -15.36 9.67
CA GLY A 256 1.06 -14.61 10.16
C GLY A 256 1.42 -13.50 11.15
N LEU A 257 2.70 -13.10 11.22
CA LEU A 257 3.14 -11.95 11.99
C LEU A 257 2.82 -10.67 11.22
N LEU A 258 2.27 -9.68 11.91
CA LEU A 258 2.01 -8.34 11.37
C LEU A 258 3.24 -7.47 11.56
N HIS A 259 3.78 -6.89 10.49
CA HIS A 259 4.96 -6.03 10.52
C HIS A 259 4.64 -4.63 10.07
N THR A 260 5.30 -3.65 10.69
CA THR A 260 5.25 -2.26 10.27
C THR A 260 6.62 -1.61 10.36
N THR A 261 6.87 -0.71 9.42
CA THR A 261 8.03 0.19 9.41
C THR A 261 7.53 1.61 9.21
N TRP A 262 8.23 2.56 9.78
CA TRP A 262 7.84 3.97 9.69
C TRP A 262 9.05 4.89 9.80
N THR A 263 8.80 6.16 9.57
CA THR A 263 9.68 7.27 9.92
C THR A 263 8.89 8.24 10.79
N TYR A 264 9.56 8.94 11.69
CA TYR A 264 8.94 10.01 12.47
C TYR A 264 9.06 11.33 11.74
N ARG A 265 8.05 12.19 11.87
CA ARG A 265 8.15 13.61 11.55
C ARG A 265 7.91 14.42 12.79
N ASP A 266 8.91 15.19 13.20
CA ASP A 266 8.73 16.13 14.30
C ASP A 266 7.76 17.24 13.91
N TYR A 267 6.94 17.65 14.87
CA TYR A 267 6.03 18.76 14.70
C TYR A 267 6.59 20.03 15.29
N VAL A 268 6.52 21.10 14.51
CA VAL A 268 6.77 22.46 14.93
C VAL A 268 5.43 23.18 15.01
N ASN A 269 5.09 23.67 16.20
CA ASN A 269 3.82 24.35 16.45
C ASN A 269 3.63 25.54 15.50
N ASP A 270 2.66 25.40 14.59
CA ASP A 270 2.24 26.48 13.71
C ASP A 270 1.16 27.31 14.41
N THR A 271 1.55 28.47 14.94
CA THR A 271 0.59 29.52 15.29
C THR A 271 0.16 30.28 14.05
N GLY A 272 -0.74 29.66 13.28
CA GLY A 272 -1.55 30.28 12.24
C GLY A 272 -0.91 30.40 10.86
N GLN A 273 -1.15 29.43 9.99
CA GLN A 273 -1.60 29.58 8.59
C GLN A 273 -2.25 28.27 8.09
N ASP A 274 -3.05 28.35 7.02
CA ASP A 274 -3.60 27.18 6.30
C ASP A 274 -2.46 26.27 5.80
N VAL A 275 -2.17 25.18 6.51
CA VAL A 275 -1.09 24.24 6.17
C VAL A 275 -1.64 22.91 5.64
N ALA A 276 -2.38 22.98 4.53
CA ALA A 276 -2.66 21.83 3.67
C ALA A 276 -1.52 21.55 2.67
N VAL A 277 -0.31 22.04 2.94
CA VAL A 277 0.84 21.91 2.04
C VAL A 277 1.98 21.23 2.78
N GLU A 278 2.55 20.17 2.18
CA GLU A 278 3.71 19.42 2.69
C GLU A 278 5.01 20.26 2.78
N ALA A 279 4.93 21.59 2.84
CA ALA A 279 6.04 22.51 2.86
C ALA A 279 5.97 23.45 4.08
N GLY A 280 7.10 23.66 4.75
CA GLY A 280 7.21 24.50 5.94
C GLY A 280 7.86 23.75 7.10
N PRO A 281 7.83 24.26 8.33
CA PRO A 281 8.52 23.64 9.46
C PRO A 281 7.93 22.26 9.86
N ASN A 282 6.87 21.80 9.17
CA ASN A 282 6.25 20.48 9.27
C ASN A 282 6.34 19.67 7.95
N GLY A 283 7.25 20.06 7.04
CA GLY A 283 7.52 19.35 5.79
C GLY A 283 8.39 18.10 5.97
N PRO A 284 8.60 17.32 4.89
CA PRO A 284 9.34 16.06 4.92
C PRO A 284 10.82 16.21 5.31
N GLU A 285 11.39 17.41 5.27
CA GLU A 285 12.73 17.66 5.78
C GLU A 285 12.86 17.41 7.29
N ASN A 286 11.74 17.42 8.02
CA ASN A 286 11.69 17.07 9.44
C ASN A 286 11.45 15.58 9.69
N ASN A 287 11.34 14.77 8.64
CA ASN A 287 11.33 13.33 8.80
C ASN A 287 12.69 12.86 9.30
N HIS A 288 12.69 11.84 10.16
CA HIS A 288 13.88 11.23 10.72
C HIS A 288 13.61 9.78 11.12
N ASP A 289 14.71 9.03 11.19
CA ASP A 289 14.77 7.63 11.56
C ASP A 289 14.01 6.68 10.62
N MET A 290 14.50 5.45 10.55
CA MET A 290 13.77 4.31 10.01
C MET A 290 13.56 3.33 11.16
N ASP A 291 12.30 3.11 11.50
CA ASP A 291 11.86 2.36 12.65
C ASP A 291 11.10 1.09 12.24
N TYR A 292 11.02 0.12 13.16
CA TYR A 292 10.39 -1.17 12.92
C TYR A 292 9.81 -1.81 14.20
N ALA A 293 8.67 -2.46 14.03
CA ALA A 293 8.07 -3.34 15.03
C ALA A 293 7.25 -4.45 14.35
N PHE A 294 6.95 -5.51 15.11
CA PHE A 294 6.04 -6.57 14.65
C PHE A 294 5.14 -7.08 15.77
N SER A 295 4.00 -7.65 15.41
CA SER A 295 3.01 -8.24 16.31
C SER A 295 2.68 -9.66 15.88
N HIS A 296 2.41 -10.54 16.85
CA HIS A 296 2.04 -11.94 16.61
C HIS A 296 0.55 -12.22 16.86
N ASP A 297 -0.22 -11.20 17.25
CA ASP A 297 -1.59 -11.31 17.75
C ASP A 297 -2.48 -10.18 17.20
N LEU A 298 -2.28 -9.84 15.91
CA LEU A 298 -3.07 -8.85 15.18
C LEU A 298 -2.99 -7.41 15.73
N GLY A 299 -1.89 -7.09 16.41
CA GLY A 299 -1.58 -5.74 16.87
C GLY A 299 -1.85 -5.49 18.36
N THR A 300 -2.16 -6.52 19.15
CA THR A 300 -2.33 -6.37 20.60
C THR A 300 -0.99 -6.22 21.33
N ILE A 301 -0.02 -7.09 21.06
CA ILE A 301 1.35 -7.01 21.59
C ILE A 301 2.30 -6.69 20.43
N TRP A 302 3.15 -5.69 20.64
CA TRP A 302 4.22 -5.35 19.69
C TRP A 302 5.59 -5.63 20.27
N LEU A 303 6.45 -6.14 19.40
CA LEU A 303 7.81 -6.57 19.66
C LEU A 303 8.78 -5.77 18.78
N ASN A 304 9.93 -5.42 19.34
CA ASN A 304 11.02 -4.81 18.57
C ASN A 304 11.82 -5.86 17.77
N ASN A 305 12.86 -5.43 17.05
CA ASN A 305 13.69 -6.32 16.22
C ASN A 305 14.28 -7.55 16.94
N TRP A 306 14.50 -7.45 18.26
CA TRP A 306 15.07 -8.49 19.12
C TRP A 306 14.03 -9.33 19.85
N GLY A 307 12.75 -9.16 19.55
CA GLY A 307 11.66 -9.92 20.17
C GLY A 307 11.32 -9.46 21.59
N GLN A 308 11.69 -8.23 21.97
CA GLN A 308 11.32 -7.65 23.26
C GLN A 308 9.99 -6.91 23.12
N GLN A 309 9.08 -7.08 24.07
CA GLN A 309 7.82 -6.35 24.11
C GLN A 309 8.06 -4.85 24.33
N ILE A 310 7.45 -4.05 23.47
CA ILE A 310 7.54 -2.58 23.47
C ILE A 310 6.17 -1.89 23.57
N ALA A 311 5.08 -2.63 23.37
CA ALA A 311 3.72 -2.15 23.55
C ALA A 311 2.74 -3.29 23.87
N ASN A 312 1.67 -2.94 24.58
CA ASN A 312 0.49 -3.76 24.82
C ASN A 312 -0.75 -2.86 24.77
N THR A 313 -1.52 -2.99 23.70
CA THR A 313 -2.65 -2.08 23.45
C THR A 313 -3.83 -2.30 24.38
N THR A 314 -3.99 -3.51 24.95
CA THR A 314 -5.03 -3.76 25.98
C THR A 314 -4.71 -3.10 27.32
N ALA A 315 -3.44 -2.77 27.55
CA ALA A 315 -2.99 -2.02 28.71
C ALA A 315 -2.88 -0.51 28.42
N GLU A 316 -3.31 -0.05 27.23
CA GLU A 316 -3.14 1.33 26.77
C GLU A 316 -1.66 1.78 26.75
N GLU A 317 -0.76 0.84 26.46
CA GLU A 317 0.69 1.08 26.35
C GLU A 317 1.11 0.96 24.88
N PRO A 318 0.98 2.01 24.05
CA PRO A 318 1.39 1.97 22.64
C PRO A 318 2.91 2.12 22.48
N VAL A 319 3.38 1.92 21.24
CA VAL A 319 4.75 2.29 20.89
C VAL A 319 4.86 3.81 20.82
N VAL A 320 5.85 4.36 21.52
CA VAL A 320 6.17 5.79 21.55
C VAL A 320 7.59 6.01 21.02
N PRO A 321 8.00 7.24 20.67
CA PRO A 321 9.32 7.51 20.08
C PRO A 321 10.52 7.07 20.93
N ILE A 322 10.33 6.91 22.25
CA ILE A 322 11.37 6.44 23.17
C ILE A 322 11.33 4.93 23.45
N SER A 323 10.40 4.19 22.82
CA SER A 323 10.27 2.75 23.01
C SER A 323 11.57 2.04 22.60
N ALA A 324 12.02 1.12 23.45
CA ALA A 324 13.35 0.55 23.33
C ALA A 324 13.51 -0.28 22.03
N GLY A 325 14.48 0.10 21.20
CA GLY A 325 14.91 -0.70 20.06
C GLY A 325 14.01 -0.64 18.82
N ILE A 326 13.17 0.40 18.70
CA ILE A 326 12.36 0.64 17.49
C ILE A 326 13.21 1.14 16.32
N THR A 327 14.20 2.01 16.57
CA THR A 327 15.03 2.61 15.53
C THR A 327 16.07 1.63 15.00
N ILE A 328 15.94 1.28 13.73
CA ILE A 328 16.86 0.40 13.01
C ILE A 328 18.01 1.21 12.42
N PHE A 329 17.69 2.32 11.77
CA PHE A 329 18.67 3.24 11.23
C PHE A 329 18.36 4.66 11.69
N SER A 330 19.29 5.26 12.41
CA SER A 330 19.21 6.69 12.71
C SER A 330 19.47 7.49 11.44
N ILE A 331 18.45 8.21 10.99
CA ILE A 331 18.52 9.10 9.83
C ILE A 331 18.14 10.48 10.36
N PRO A 332 19.05 11.46 10.35
CA PRO A 332 18.73 12.77 10.90
C PRO A 332 17.68 13.47 10.04
N LYS A 333 17.02 14.49 10.63
CA LYS A 333 16.33 15.52 9.85
C LYS A 333 17.23 16.06 8.75
N TYR A 334 16.64 16.46 7.64
CA TYR A 334 17.34 16.81 6.39
C TYR A 334 18.14 15.65 5.78
N GLY A 335 18.02 14.43 6.32
CA GLY A 335 18.60 13.21 5.78
C GLY A 335 17.85 12.65 4.58
N GLY A 336 16.75 13.28 4.16
CA GLY A 336 16.02 12.99 2.92
C GLY A 336 15.02 11.83 3.01
N ILE A 337 14.86 11.20 4.18
CA ILE A 337 13.84 10.14 4.32
C ILE A 337 12.44 10.69 4.09
N LEU A 338 11.75 10.16 3.08
CA LEU A 338 10.34 10.48 2.84
C LEU A 338 9.46 9.45 3.56
N ASN A 339 8.31 9.88 4.04
CA ASN A 339 7.30 9.05 4.69
C ASN A 339 6.34 8.38 3.68
N GLN A 340 5.68 7.30 4.13
CA GLN A 340 4.61 6.60 3.39
C GLN A 340 4.99 6.10 1.99
N GLU A 341 6.22 5.62 1.82
CA GLU A 341 6.63 5.02 0.55
C GLU A 341 6.11 3.59 0.40
N ALA A 342 6.92 2.59 0.74
CA ALA A 342 6.50 1.21 0.58
C ALA A 342 7.27 0.26 1.48
N GLN A 343 6.58 -0.79 1.88
CA GLN A 343 7.17 -2.01 2.37
C GLN A 343 6.47 -3.23 1.74
N THR A 344 7.14 -4.37 1.82
CA THR A 344 6.60 -5.69 1.51
C THR A 344 7.41 -6.74 2.25
N ILE A 345 6.89 -7.96 2.33
CA ILE A 345 7.57 -9.10 2.98
C ILE A 345 7.62 -10.24 1.98
N ASP A 346 8.79 -10.86 1.83
CA ASP A 346 8.95 -11.99 0.93
C ASP A 346 8.56 -13.33 1.57
N ASN A 347 8.53 -14.37 0.74
CA ASN A 347 8.08 -15.71 1.14
C ASN A 347 8.99 -16.33 2.22
N GLU A 348 10.24 -15.88 2.34
CA GLU A 348 11.19 -16.30 3.38
C GLU A 348 11.04 -15.51 4.69
N GLY A 349 10.18 -14.49 4.75
CA GLY A 349 9.98 -13.62 5.91
C GLY A 349 11.02 -12.49 6.00
N ARG A 350 11.68 -12.15 4.90
CA ARG A 350 12.52 -10.95 4.83
C ARG A 350 11.62 -9.75 4.57
N ILE A 351 11.90 -8.67 5.30
CA ILE A 351 11.16 -7.43 5.18
C ILE A 351 11.92 -6.54 4.22
N HIS A 352 11.22 -5.90 3.30
CA HIS A 352 11.79 -4.96 2.34
C HIS A 352 11.08 -3.63 2.46
N VAL A 353 11.86 -2.56 2.52
CA VAL A 353 11.37 -1.18 2.64
C VAL A 353 12.05 -0.35 1.56
N LEU A 354 11.24 0.42 0.84
CA LEU A 354 11.70 1.47 -0.07
C LEU A 354 11.44 2.80 0.63
N ASN A 355 12.51 3.56 0.82
CA ASN A 355 12.43 5.00 1.07
C ASN A 355 13.41 5.70 0.13
N ARG A 356 13.58 7.01 0.29
CA ARG A 356 14.72 7.75 -0.26
C ARG A 356 15.58 8.35 0.84
N GLU A 357 16.77 8.81 0.50
CA GLU A 357 17.64 9.57 1.39
C GLU A 357 18.56 10.53 0.63
N ASN A 358 18.96 11.58 1.34
CA ASN A 358 19.92 12.59 0.91
C ASN A 358 21.28 12.39 1.61
N THR A 359 22.04 11.43 1.10
CA THR A 359 23.37 11.09 1.64
C THR A 359 24.52 11.81 0.93
N THR A 360 24.26 12.37 -0.27
CA THR A 360 25.29 12.97 -1.13
C THR A 360 24.94 14.37 -1.62
N GLY A 361 23.99 15.06 -0.98
CA GLY A 361 23.46 16.36 -1.42
C GLY A 361 22.35 16.26 -2.50
N VAL A 362 21.94 15.05 -2.86
CA VAL A 362 20.81 14.75 -3.75
C VAL A 362 20.05 13.55 -3.21
N GLU A 363 18.73 13.55 -3.38
CA GLU A 363 17.88 12.42 -3.00
C GLU A 363 18.17 11.20 -3.87
N ARG A 364 18.16 10.02 -3.25
CA ARG A 364 18.32 8.72 -3.93
C ARG A 364 17.38 7.71 -3.32
N TRP A 365 16.86 6.78 -4.13
CA TRP A 365 16.14 5.63 -3.61
C TRP A 365 17.07 4.76 -2.76
N TYR A 366 16.54 4.26 -1.65
CA TYR A 366 17.20 3.35 -0.72
C TYR A 366 16.33 2.12 -0.49
N HIS A 367 16.98 0.97 -0.51
CA HIS A 367 16.41 -0.30 -0.09
C HIS A 367 16.94 -0.65 1.28
N TYR A 368 16.03 -0.78 2.24
CA TYR A 368 16.30 -1.35 3.54
C TYR A 368 15.69 -2.74 3.58
N TRP A 369 16.40 -3.72 4.10
CA TRP A 369 15.82 -5.04 4.27
C TRP A 369 16.32 -5.77 5.51
N ARG A 370 15.42 -6.55 6.10
CA ARG A 370 15.69 -7.40 7.24
C ARG A 370 15.88 -8.83 6.77
N SER A 371 16.99 -9.46 7.15
CA SER A 371 17.25 -10.87 6.89
C SER A 371 16.39 -11.79 7.78
N THR A 372 16.37 -13.07 7.43
CA THR A 372 15.75 -14.13 8.25
C THR A 372 16.44 -14.34 9.60
N THR A 373 17.63 -13.76 9.80
CA THR A 373 18.38 -13.77 11.07
C THR A 373 18.26 -12.43 11.82
N ALA A 374 17.26 -11.61 11.51
CA ALA A 374 17.01 -10.31 12.12
C ALA A 374 18.09 -9.23 11.90
N ALA A 375 19.00 -9.44 10.93
CA ALA A 375 20.01 -8.46 10.57
C ALA A 375 19.44 -7.49 9.52
N TRP A 376 19.65 -6.19 9.73
CA TRP A 376 19.20 -5.17 8.78
C TRP A 376 20.34 -4.74 7.86
N ILE A 377 20.01 -4.55 6.59
CA ILE A 377 20.88 -4.04 5.55
C ILE A 377 20.22 -2.79 4.97
N ARG A 378 21.03 -1.76 4.73
CA ARG A 378 20.64 -0.51 4.10
C ARG A 378 21.55 -0.28 2.90
N THR A 379 20.97 -0.16 1.72
CA THR A 379 21.72 0.02 0.46
C THR A 379 21.01 0.99 -0.46
N PRO A 380 21.72 1.94 -1.09
CA PRO A 380 21.12 2.73 -2.16
C PRO A 380 20.75 1.82 -3.33
N LEU A 381 19.66 2.13 -4.04
CA LEU A 381 19.46 1.54 -5.35
C LEU A 381 20.58 2.01 -6.30
N PRO A 382 21.11 1.16 -7.19
CA PRO A 382 22.28 1.49 -7.98
C PRO A 382 22.12 2.78 -8.81
N PRO A 383 23.18 3.60 -8.94
CA PRO A 383 23.14 4.78 -9.80
C PRO A 383 22.97 4.39 -11.27
N SER A 384 22.51 5.32 -12.11
CA SER A 384 22.28 5.06 -13.54
C SER A 384 23.52 4.67 -14.35
N SER A 385 24.73 4.93 -13.84
CA SER A 385 25.97 4.41 -14.41
C SER A 385 26.18 2.91 -14.19
N GLU A 386 25.56 2.36 -13.13
CA GLU A 386 25.61 0.94 -12.76
C GLU A 386 24.35 0.20 -13.24
N LEU A 387 23.26 0.94 -13.49
CA LEU A 387 22.01 0.44 -14.02
C LEU A 387 21.59 1.23 -15.27
N TYR A 388 21.61 0.61 -16.45
CA TYR A 388 21.06 1.24 -17.65
C TYR A 388 19.53 1.29 -17.57
N SER A 389 18.98 2.49 -17.43
CA SER A 389 17.55 2.79 -17.58
C SER A 389 17.39 3.98 -18.53
N VAL A 390 16.53 3.84 -19.54
CA VAL A 390 16.23 4.95 -20.47
C VAL A 390 15.53 6.13 -19.78
N ASN A 391 14.88 5.86 -18.65
CA ASN A 391 14.20 6.86 -17.83
C ASN A 391 15.08 7.51 -16.76
N ASN A 392 16.35 7.09 -16.61
CA ASN A 392 17.24 7.52 -15.52
C ASN A 392 16.59 7.35 -14.13
N ILE A 393 15.78 6.31 -13.93
CA ILE A 393 14.80 6.24 -12.83
C ILE A 393 15.42 6.39 -11.42
N THR A 394 16.66 5.91 -11.23
CA THR A 394 17.38 5.98 -9.96
C THR A 394 18.04 7.33 -9.69
N GLY A 395 18.17 8.18 -10.71
CA GLY A 395 18.72 9.54 -10.62
C GLY A 395 17.66 10.65 -10.62
N THR A 396 16.38 10.30 -10.47
CA THR A 396 15.27 11.27 -10.44
C THR A 396 14.63 11.58 -9.09
N PRO A 397 14.83 10.84 -7.97
CA PRO A 397 14.17 11.16 -6.70
C PRO A 397 14.27 12.63 -6.29
N THR A 398 13.19 13.16 -5.72
CA THR A 398 13.15 14.50 -5.13
C THR A 398 12.54 14.45 -3.73
N VAL A 399 12.64 15.54 -2.96
CA VAL A 399 12.19 15.60 -1.56
C VAL A 399 10.70 15.27 -1.40
N ILE A 400 9.85 15.76 -2.31
CA ILE A 400 8.39 15.55 -2.36
C ILE A 400 7.95 14.81 -3.63
N GLY A 401 8.85 14.03 -4.22
CA GLY A 401 8.57 13.34 -5.48
C GLY A 401 7.65 12.13 -5.29
N LYS A 402 6.95 11.74 -6.36
CA LYS A 402 6.13 10.53 -6.43
C LYS A 402 6.82 9.32 -5.81
N ARG A 403 6.13 8.63 -4.92
CA ARG A 403 6.58 7.44 -4.17
C ARG A 403 6.46 6.17 -5.01
N GLY A 404 7.38 5.23 -4.80
CA GLY A 404 7.40 3.95 -5.49
C GLY A 404 6.76 2.83 -4.68
N LYS A 405 6.71 1.61 -5.25
CA LYS A 405 6.27 0.39 -4.56
C LYS A 405 7.30 -0.72 -4.65
N LEU A 406 7.28 -1.61 -3.66
CA LEU A 406 7.97 -2.89 -3.69
C LEU A 406 6.95 -4.01 -3.74
N VAL A 407 7.21 -5.00 -4.57
CA VAL A 407 6.36 -6.19 -4.67
C VAL A 407 7.19 -7.46 -4.76
N VAL A 408 6.67 -8.53 -4.18
CA VAL A 408 7.30 -9.85 -4.22
C VAL A 408 6.50 -10.77 -5.13
N PRO A 409 7.07 -11.22 -6.26
CA PRO A 409 6.52 -12.31 -7.06
C PRO A 409 6.16 -13.54 -6.22
N PRO A 410 5.07 -14.27 -6.55
CA PRO A 410 4.79 -15.53 -5.88
C PRO A 410 5.89 -16.57 -6.16
N SER A 411 5.84 -17.67 -5.40
CA SER A 411 6.76 -18.79 -5.61
C SER A 411 6.62 -19.36 -7.04
N GLY A 412 7.76 -19.68 -7.67
CA GLY A 412 7.79 -20.09 -9.08
C GLY A 412 9.12 -19.70 -9.76
N PRO A 413 9.13 -19.46 -11.08
CA PRO A 413 10.32 -19.05 -11.83
C PRO A 413 10.99 -17.77 -11.27
N SER A 414 10.18 -16.89 -10.68
CA SER A 414 10.60 -15.60 -10.12
C SER A 414 10.73 -15.64 -8.59
N SER A 415 10.81 -16.85 -8.01
CA SER A 415 11.03 -17.05 -6.57
C SER A 415 12.32 -16.39 -6.10
N GLY A 416 12.25 -15.70 -4.95
CA GLY A 416 13.37 -14.97 -4.38
C GLY A 416 13.74 -13.68 -5.14
N MET A 417 12.89 -13.21 -6.05
CA MET A 417 13.01 -11.89 -6.65
C MET A 417 12.24 -10.85 -5.83
N LEU A 418 12.70 -9.60 -5.91
CA LEU A 418 12.02 -8.40 -5.42
C LEU A 418 11.87 -7.45 -6.60
N PHE A 419 10.67 -6.96 -6.85
CA PHE A 419 10.43 -5.94 -7.87
C PHE A 419 10.24 -4.56 -7.23
N ALA A 420 10.86 -3.55 -7.81
CA ALA A 420 10.62 -2.14 -7.48
C ALA A 420 9.89 -1.46 -8.63
N ILE A 421 8.75 -0.85 -8.33
CA ILE A 421 7.92 -0.09 -9.27
C ILE A 421 8.16 1.38 -8.97
N LEU A 422 8.96 2.03 -9.80
CA LEU A 422 9.48 3.38 -9.53
C LEU A 422 8.92 4.38 -10.55
N PRO A 423 8.18 5.42 -10.10
CA PRO A 423 7.82 6.54 -10.95
C PRO A 423 8.98 7.53 -11.05
N SER A 424 9.13 8.18 -12.21
CA SER A 424 10.11 9.24 -12.39
C SER A 424 9.69 10.50 -11.64
N ASN A 425 10.62 11.12 -10.90
CA ASN A 425 10.40 12.46 -10.34
C ASN A 425 11.13 13.56 -11.13
N ALA A 426 11.58 13.26 -12.36
CA ALA A 426 12.06 14.30 -13.26
C ALA A 426 10.92 15.29 -13.58
N PRO A 427 11.21 16.59 -13.75
CA PRO A 427 10.18 17.59 -14.04
C PRO A 427 9.27 17.19 -15.21
N ASN A 428 7.95 17.25 -14.99
CA ASN A 428 6.91 16.91 -15.97
C ASN A 428 6.96 15.46 -16.51
N SER A 429 7.65 14.55 -15.84
CA SER A 429 7.76 13.16 -16.27
C SER A 429 6.64 12.29 -15.70
N SER A 430 6.01 11.51 -16.56
CA SER A 430 5.11 10.40 -16.21
C SER A 430 5.79 9.04 -16.40
N ALA A 431 7.10 9.00 -16.62
CA ALA A 431 7.81 7.77 -16.87
C ALA A 431 7.72 6.81 -15.68
N LEU A 432 7.63 5.51 -15.97
CA LEU A 432 7.48 4.44 -14.99
C LEU A 432 8.43 3.30 -15.35
N SER A 433 9.11 2.75 -14.36
CA SER A 433 10.02 1.61 -14.56
C SER A 433 9.78 0.53 -13.50
N VAL A 434 9.90 -0.73 -13.92
CA VAL A 434 9.92 -1.89 -13.03
C VAL A 434 11.33 -2.46 -13.05
N LEU A 435 11.94 -2.54 -11.88
CA LEU A 435 13.26 -3.11 -11.65
C LEU A 435 13.12 -4.42 -10.89
N ALA A 436 14.06 -5.34 -11.04
CA ALA A 436 14.15 -6.55 -10.23
C ALA A 436 15.51 -6.70 -9.58
N SER A 437 15.54 -7.35 -8.43
CA SER A 437 16.74 -7.75 -7.69
C SER A 437 16.53 -9.14 -7.12
N THR A 438 17.59 -9.86 -6.75
CA THR A 438 17.46 -11.23 -6.25
C THR A 438 18.00 -11.41 -4.83
N ALA A 439 17.38 -12.34 -4.13
CA ALA A 439 17.85 -12.90 -2.88
C ALA A 439 19.31 -13.38 -2.95
N ALA A 440 19.68 -14.06 -4.03
CA ALA A 440 21.02 -14.61 -4.24
C ALA A 440 22.08 -13.52 -4.42
N GLY A 441 21.71 -12.40 -5.05
CA GLY A 441 22.53 -11.20 -5.15
C GLY A 441 22.49 -10.30 -3.92
N HIS A 442 21.85 -10.74 -2.82
CA HIS A 442 21.61 -9.94 -1.62
C HIS A 442 20.94 -8.60 -1.91
N PHE A 443 20.07 -8.58 -2.92
CA PHE A 443 19.35 -7.41 -3.41
C PHE A 443 20.26 -6.26 -3.87
N ARG A 444 21.42 -6.59 -4.44
CA ARG A 444 22.37 -5.63 -5.03
C ARG A 444 22.47 -5.75 -6.54
N ASP A 445 21.90 -6.78 -7.12
CA ASP A 445 21.94 -7.15 -8.53
C ASP A 445 20.73 -6.61 -9.29
N TRP A 446 20.43 -5.32 -9.10
CA TRP A 446 19.27 -4.69 -9.74
C TRP A 446 19.41 -4.65 -11.26
N LEU A 447 18.31 -4.95 -11.95
CA LEU A 447 18.17 -4.84 -13.40
C LEU A 447 16.81 -4.22 -13.76
N VAL A 448 16.73 -3.56 -14.91
CA VAL A 448 15.45 -3.05 -15.44
C VAL A 448 14.72 -4.21 -16.11
N LEU A 449 13.50 -4.49 -15.66
CA LEU A 449 12.60 -5.47 -16.29
C LEU A 449 11.74 -4.82 -17.38
N TRP A 450 11.27 -3.60 -17.11
CA TRP A 450 10.37 -2.88 -18.01
C TRP A 450 10.42 -1.39 -17.74
N GLU A 451 10.26 -0.60 -18.79
CA GLU A 451 10.20 0.85 -18.66
C GLU A 451 9.35 1.47 -19.78
N VAL A 452 8.62 2.52 -19.43
CA VAL A 452 7.86 3.36 -20.38
C VAL A 452 8.15 4.84 -20.13
N PRO A 453 8.24 5.66 -21.19
CA PRO A 453 8.51 7.09 -21.06
C PRO A 453 7.28 7.89 -20.59
N SER A 454 6.09 7.31 -20.69
CA SER A 454 4.84 7.86 -20.15
C SER A 454 3.95 6.73 -19.67
N GLY A 455 3.66 6.70 -18.37
CA GLY A 455 2.91 5.63 -17.72
C GLY A 455 2.05 6.10 -16.55
N CYS A 456 2.62 6.84 -15.59
CA CYS A 456 1.90 7.29 -14.40
C CYS A 456 2.25 8.74 -14.02
N VAL A 457 1.25 9.62 -14.05
CA VAL A 457 1.38 11.00 -13.53
C VAL A 457 1.26 11.06 -12.01
N ALA A 458 0.62 10.06 -11.41
CA ALA A 458 0.48 9.88 -9.97
C ALA A 458 1.46 8.79 -9.48
N GLU A 459 1.20 8.22 -8.32
CA GLU A 459 2.01 7.17 -7.70
C GLU A 459 1.42 5.79 -8.04
N PRO A 460 2.25 4.80 -8.43
CA PRO A 460 1.74 3.49 -8.82
C PRO A 460 1.23 2.73 -7.60
N LEU A 461 0.05 2.12 -7.74
CA LEU A 461 -0.55 1.22 -6.75
C LEU A 461 -0.76 -0.15 -7.41
N PHE A 462 -1.05 -1.19 -6.62
CA PHE A 462 -1.15 -2.55 -7.17
C PHE A 462 -2.12 -3.43 -6.40
N ASP A 463 -2.57 -4.49 -7.06
CA ASP A 463 -3.43 -5.52 -6.47
C ASP A 463 -2.58 -6.59 -5.75
N ARG A 464 -2.52 -6.50 -4.43
CA ARG A 464 -1.77 -7.44 -3.59
C ARG A 464 -2.28 -8.88 -3.71
N THR A 465 -3.59 -9.06 -3.81
CA THR A 465 -4.19 -10.39 -3.85
C THR A 465 -3.92 -11.04 -5.19
N ARG A 466 -4.15 -10.32 -6.29
CA ARG A 466 -3.93 -10.86 -7.63
C ARG A 466 -2.46 -11.20 -7.90
N LEU A 467 -1.53 -10.39 -7.40
CA LEU A 467 -0.10 -10.70 -7.48
C LEU A 467 0.21 -12.04 -6.78
N ARG A 468 -0.28 -12.21 -5.56
CA ARG A 468 0.02 -13.36 -4.71
C ARG A 468 -0.66 -14.64 -5.18
N GLU A 469 -1.91 -14.55 -5.61
CA GLU A 469 -2.75 -15.72 -5.92
C GLU A 469 -2.65 -16.11 -7.39
N ASP A 470 -2.61 -15.13 -8.31
CA ASP A 470 -2.65 -15.40 -9.76
C ASP A 470 -1.28 -15.24 -10.41
N GLY A 471 -0.29 -14.66 -9.72
CA GLY A 471 1.01 -14.31 -10.31
C GLY A 471 0.93 -13.20 -11.36
N VAL A 472 -0.12 -12.39 -11.33
CA VAL A 472 -0.31 -11.25 -12.22
C VAL A 472 -0.14 -9.96 -11.44
N LEU A 473 0.81 -9.12 -11.85
CA LEU A 473 0.96 -7.78 -11.31
C LEU A 473 -0.04 -6.85 -12.02
N SER A 474 -1.15 -6.54 -11.36
CA SER A 474 -2.05 -5.47 -11.79
C SER A 474 -1.65 -4.15 -11.15
N LEU A 475 -1.28 -3.17 -11.98
CA LEU A 475 -0.98 -1.81 -11.55
C LEU A 475 -2.20 -0.91 -11.73
N TYR A 476 -2.59 -0.21 -10.66
CA TYR A 476 -3.51 0.91 -10.70
C TYR A 476 -2.71 2.18 -10.98
N LEU A 477 -2.99 2.83 -12.12
CA LEU A 477 -2.21 3.93 -12.67
C LEU A 477 -3.13 5.08 -13.09
N VAL A 478 -2.62 6.31 -12.96
CA VAL A 478 -3.26 7.50 -13.53
C VAL A 478 -2.38 7.98 -14.69
N ASN A 479 -2.90 7.95 -15.92
CA ASN A 479 -2.12 8.29 -17.11
C ASN A 479 -2.12 9.80 -17.45
N GLY A 480 -2.84 10.61 -16.68
CA GLY A 480 -3.02 12.05 -16.86
C GLY A 480 -4.44 12.46 -17.17
N THR A 481 -5.23 11.56 -17.76
CA THR A 481 -6.65 11.80 -18.08
C THR A 481 -7.55 10.71 -17.53
N GLU A 482 -7.03 9.50 -17.37
CA GLU A 482 -7.80 8.33 -16.98
C GLU A 482 -7.12 7.58 -15.85
N VAL A 483 -7.97 6.93 -15.05
CA VAL A 483 -7.58 5.87 -14.13
C VAL A 483 -7.60 4.55 -14.89
N GLN A 484 -6.50 3.81 -14.85
CA GLN A 484 -6.30 2.58 -15.60
C GLN A 484 -5.75 1.45 -14.74
N VAL A 485 -6.05 0.22 -15.14
CA VAL A 485 -5.46 -1.01 -14.59
C VAL A 485 -4.64 -1.69 -15.69
N ALA A 486 -3.34 -1.79 -15.48
CA ALA A 486 -2.38 -2.44 -16.39
C ALA A 486 -1.88 -3.76 -15.79
N ASP A 487 -2.06 -4.85 -16.53
CA ASP A 487 -1.74 -6.21 -16.08
C ASP A 487 -0.41 -6.68 -16.67
N PHE A 488 0.42 -7.34 -15.86
CA PHE A 488 1.73 -7.86 -16.23
C PHE A 488 1.93 -9.31 -15.78
N GLU A 489 2.58 -10.10 -16.62
CA GLU A 489 3.06 -11.48 -16.33
C GLU A 489 4.59 -11.51 -16.32
N PHE A 490 5.19 -12.43 -15.57
CA PHE A 490 6.65 -12.53 -15.37
C PHE A 490 7.09 -13.91 -14.85
#